data_AF-A0A3B0TI16-F1
#
_entry.id   AF-A0A3B0TI16-F1
#
_cell.length_a   1.000
_cell.length_b   1.000
_cell.length_c   1.000
_cell.angle_alpha   90.00
_cell.angle_beta   90.00
_cell.angle_gamma   90.00
#
_symmetry.space_group_name_H-M   'P 1'
#
loop_
_entity.id
_entity.type
_entity.pdbx_description
1 polymer ?
#
loop_
_entity_poly.entity_id
_entity_poly.type
_entity_poly.pdbx_seq_one_letter_code
_entity_poly.pdbx_strand_id
1 'polypeptide(L)' 'MRLSRWARAALMIGAILLGLGLVPLWLVTNFLPGADPLIFALAFFLLVPLGTVIFALGIILLLFAWLNK' A
#
# COMPACT_ATOMS: atom_id res chain seq x y z
N MET A 1 -10.84 21.56 4.94
CA MET A 1 -9.91 21.00 5.97
C MET A 1 -10.09 19.50 6.27
N ARG A 2 -11.32 18.97 6.49
CA ARG A 2 -11.55 17.54 6.81
C ARG A 2 -11.06 16.57 5.72
N LEU A 3 -11.27 16.88 4.44
CA LEU A 3 -10.85 16.04 3.30
C LEU A 3 -9.32 15.77 3.30
N SER A 4 -8.50 16.77 3.66
CA SER A 4 -7.04 16.61 3.71
C SER A 4 -6.55 15.66 4.81
N ARG A 5 -7.31 15.52 5.92
CA ARG A 5 -6.97 14.58 6.99
C ARG A 5 -7.23 13.13 6.56
N TRP A 6 -8.35 12.88 5.88
CA TRP A 6 -8.67 11.57 5.32
C TRP A 6 -7.73 11.17 4.19
N ALA A 7 -7.36 12.11 3.31
CA ALA A 7 -6.36 11.88 2.27
C ALA A 7 -5.01 11.45 2.88
N ARG A 8 -4.52 12.16 3.91
CA ARG A 8 -3.30 11.80 4.63
C ARG A 8 -3.39 10.43 5.31
N ALA A 9 -4.52 10.12 5.96
CA ALA A 9 -4.73 8.82 6.59
C ALA A 9 -4.71 7.68 5.56
N ALA A 10 -5.42 7.83 4.44
CA ALA A 10 -5.43 6.84 3.36
C ALA A 10 -4.03 6.64 2.75
N LEU A 11 -3.27 7.73 2.53
CA LEU A 11 -1.89 7.64 2.06
C LEU A 11 -0.99 6.91 3.05
N MET A 12 -1.10 7.19 4.36
CA MET A 12 -0.30 6.49 5.38
C MET A 12 -0.66 5.00 5.44
N ILE A 13 -1.96 4.67 5.50
CA ILE A 13 -2.41 3.27 5.58
C ILE A 13 -2.02 2.52 4.32
N GLY A 14 -2.23 3.10 3.14
CA GLY A 14 -1.83 2.50 1.87
C GLY A 14 -0.32 2.26 1.80
N ALA A 15 0.50 3.23 2.22
CA ALA A 15 1.95 3.08 2.26
C ALA A 15 2.40 1.99 3.25
N ILE A 16 1.77 1.89 4.42
CA ILE A 16 2.08 0.84 5.40
C ILE A 16 1.75 -0.54 4.82
N LEU A 17 0.57 -0.71 4.22
CA LEU A 17 0.16 -1.99 3.63
C LEU A 17 1.06 -2.38 2.46
N LEU A 18 1.45 -1.42 1.62
CA LEU A 18 2.44 -1.63 0.56
C LEU A 18 3.80 -2.03 1.12
N GLY A 19 4.28 -1.36 2.18
CA GLY A 19 5.53 -1.72 2.84
C GLY A 19 5.48 -3.14 3.42
N LEU A 20 4.39 -3.49 4.11
CA LEU A 20 4.17 -4.83 4.66
C LEU A 20 4.06 -5.92 3.59
N GLY A 21 3.60 -5.58 2.38
CA GLY A 21 3.56 -6.54 1.27
C GLY A 21 4.90 -6.64 0.53
N LEU A 22 5.45 -5.50 0.12
CA LEU A 22 6.62 -5.42 -0.77
C LEU A 22 7.94 -5.71 -0.06
N VAL A 23 8.12 -5.27 1.19
CA VAL A 23 9.39 -5.47 1.91
C VAL A 23 9.64 -6.95 2.19
N PRO A 24 8.68 -7.72 2.74
CA PRO A 24 8.88 -9.16 2.93
C PRO A 24 9.03 -9.90 1.60
N LEU A 25 8.26 -9.52 0.58
CA LEU A 25 8.38 -10.11 -0.76
C LEU A 25 9.79 -9.91 -1.32
N TRP A 26 10.32 -8.70 -1.24
CA TRP A 26 11.68 -8.38 -1.68
C TRP A 26 12.73 -9.16 -0.88
N LEU A 27 12.59 -9.23 0.45
CA LEU A 27 13.50 -9.99 1.29
C LEU A 27 13.51 -11.48 0.94
N VAL A 28 12.32 -12.08 0.81
CA VAL A 28 12.19 -13.50 0.50
C VAL A 28 12.76 -13.81 -0.89
N THR A 29 12.46 -12.97 -1.89
CA THR A 29 12.95 -13.16 -3.26
C THR A 29 14.48 -13.12 -3.35
N ASN A 30 15.15 -12.27 -2.56
CA ASN A 30 16.59 -12.07 -2.66
C ASN A 30 17.41 -12.91 -1.68
N PHE A 31 16.88 -13.21 -0.48
CA PHE A 31 17.65 -13.84 0.60
C PHE A 31 17.17 -15.26 0.97
N LEU A 32 16.00 -15.69 0.50
CA LEU A 32 15.42 -17.00 0.82
C LEU A 32 14.98 -17.76 -0.46
N PRO A 33 15.93 -18.16 -1.32
CA PRO A 33 15.62 -18.96 -2.50
C PRO A 33 14.98 -20.30 -2.07
N GLY A 34 13.80 -20.61 -2.62
CA GLY A 34 13.03 -21.81 -2.28
C GLY A 34 12.02 -21.64 -1.14
N ALA A 35 11.75 -20.41 -0.69
CA ALA A 35 10.70 -20.14 0.29
C ALA A 35 9.30 -20.52 -0.20
N ASP A 36 8.42 -20.84 0.75
CA ASP A 36 7.06 -21.32 0.50
C ASP A 36 6.23 -20.34 -0.36
N PRO A 37 5.62 -20.80 -1.46
CA PRO A 37 4.75 -19.99 -2.31
C PRO A 37 3.58 -19.31 -1.58
N LEU A 38 3.14 -19.84 -0.42
CA LEU A 38 2.07 -19.22 0.38
C LEU A 38 2.42 -17.81 0.85
N ILE A 39 3.69 -17.55 1.19
CA ILE A 39 4.13 -16.22 1.65
C ILE A 39 4.03 -15.21 0.49
N PHE A 40 4.42 -15.64 -0.71
CA PHE A 40 4.24 -14.85 -1.93
C PHE A 40 2.76 -14.60 -2.22
N ALA A 41 1.92 -15.63 -2.10
CA ALA A 41 0.50 -15.50 -2.37
C ALA A 41 -0.19 -14.53 -1.41
N LEU A 42 0.10 -14.57 -0.11
CA LEU A 42 -0.50 -13.67 0.87
C LEU A 42 -0.05 -12.21 0.67
N ALA A 43 1.24 -11.98 0.39
CA ALA A 43 1.75 -10.65 0.10
C ALA A 43 1.14 -10.08 -1.20
N PHE A 44 1.14 -10.88 -2.27
CA PHE A 44 0.79 -10.43 -3.61
C PHE A 44 -0.71 -10.38 -3.89
N PHE A 45 -1.53 -11.29 -3.33
CA PHE A 45 -2.98 -11.30 -3.60
C PHE A 45 -3.80 -10.49 -2.59
N LEU A 46 -3.25 -10.18 -1.41
CA LEU A 46 -4.03 -9.60 -0.31
C LEU A 46 -3.52 -8.22 0.11
N LEU A 47 -2.26 -8.13 0.53
CA LEU A 47 -1.72 -6.88 1.12
C LEU A 47 -1.36 -5.84 0.06
N VAL A 48 -0.62 -6.24 -0.98
CA VAL A 48 -0.17 -5.31 -2.04
C VAL A 48 -1.34 -4.72 -2.84
N PRO A 49 -2.33 -5.50 -3.32
CA PRO A 49 -3.44 -4.95 -4.09
C PRO A 49 -4.30 -4.01 -3.26
N LEU A 50 -4.63 -4.40 -2.02
CA LEU A 50 -5.39 -3.56 -1.09
C LEU A 50 -4.65 -2.26 -0.76
N GLY A 51 -3.35 -2.36 -0.42
CA GLY A 51 -2.50 -1.20 -0.17
C GLY A 51 -2.44 -0.26 -1.36
N THR A 52 -2.30 -0.80 -2.58
CA THR A 52 -2.30 -0.03 -3.84
C THR A 52 -3.61 0.75 -4.02
N VAL A 53 -4.76 0.09 -3.84
CA VAL A 53 -6.07 0.73 -3.98
C VAL A 53 -6.26 1.85 -2.96
N ILE A 54 -5.97 1.58 -1.68
CA ILE A 54 -6.11 2.58 -0.61
C ILE A 54 -5.17 3.76 -0.85
N PHE A 55 -3.93 3.50 -1.27
CA PHE A 55 -2.96 4.55 -1.57
C PHE A 55 -3.40 5.41 -2.75
N ALA A 56 -3.86 4.79 -3.84
CA ALA A 56 -4.39 5.49 -5.01
C ALA A 56 -5.59 6.37 -4.66
N LEU A 57 -6.53 5.86 -3.85
CA LEU A 57 -7.64 6.66 -3.34
C LEU A 57 -7.16 7.84 -2.48
N GLY A 58 -6.13 7.64 -1.67
CA GLY A 58 -5.48 8.71 -0.91
C GLY A 58 -4.91 9.82 -1.80
N ILE A 59 -4.25 9.44 -2.91
CA ILE A 59 -3.74 10.40 -3.92
C ILE A 59 -4.89 11.17 -4.54
N ILE A 60 -5.93 10.48 -4.98
CA ILE A 60 -7.11 11.11 -5.62
C ILE A 60 -7.75 12.11 -4.65
N LEU A 61 -7.96 11.74 -3.39
CA LEU A 61 -8.51 12.62 -2.37
C LEU A 61 -7.60 13.84 -2.10
N LEU A 62 -6.28 13.64 -2.11
CA LEU A 62 -5.32 14.73 -1.96
C LEU A 62 -5.40 15.72 -3.12
N LEU A 63 -5.48 15.22 -4.36
CA LEU A 63 -5.63 16.04 -5.57
C LEU A 63 -6.92 16.87 -5.53
N PHE A 64 -8.06 16.26 -5.20
CA PHE A 64 -9.32 17.00 -5.03
C PHE A 64 -9.24 18.04 -3.91
N ALA A 65 -8.58 17.72 -2.79
CA ALA A 65 -8.38 18.67 -1.71
C ALA A 65 -7.49 19.86 -2.11
N TRP A 66 -6.59 19.66 -3.08
CA TRP A 66 -5.70 20.70 -3.57
C TRP A 66 -6.39 21.59 -4.63
N LEU A 67 -7.18 21.00 -5.53
CA LEU A 67 -7.94 21.73 -6.56
C LEU A 67 -9.10 22.57 -5.98
N ASN A 68 -9.67 22.17 -4.84
CA ASN A 68 -10.76 22.87 -4.16
C ASN A 68 -10.27 23.86 -3.08
N LYS A 69 -8.98 24.23 -3.08
CA LYS A 69 -8.44 25.32 -2.28
C LYS A 69 -8.52 26.64 -3.03
#